data_AF-A0A1H4E3E4-F1
#
_entry.id   AF-A0A1H4E3E4-F1
#
_cell.length_a   1.000
_cell.length_b   1.000
_cell.length_c   1.000
_cell.angle_alpha   90.00
_cell.angle_beta   90.00
_cell.angle_gamma   90.00
#
_symmetry.space_group_name_H-M   'P 1'
#
loop_
_entity.id
_entity.type
_entity.pdbx_description
1 polymer ?
#
loop_
_entity_poly.entity_id
_entity_poly.type
_entity_poly.pdbx_seq_one_letter_code
_entity_poly.pdbx_strand_id
1 'polypeptide(L)'
;MRKSEFDLQPSLIAHEGTQVRINFDVEEVEKEYPSMGGEETIKRKIWEAYVVRLDAPLTRSRIVDAIVTAGYPNDVMQAVQNNYLANPEDEDAKAEMDDMQAWRVKAKLVADEVMSAVSAE
;
A
#
# COMPACT_ATOMS: atom_id res chain seq x y z
N MET A 1 -1.44 3.90 -5.79
CA MET A 1 -2.17 3.94 -4.49
C MET A 1 -1.70 5.15 -3.68
N ARG A 2 -2.56 5.80 -2.87
CA ARG A 2 -2.17 6.90 -1.97
C ARG A 2 -2.03 6.41 -0.52
N LYS A 3 -1.04 6.89 0.22
CA LYS A 3 -0.91 6.62 1.66
C LYS A 3 -1.99 7.37 2.46
N SER A 4 -2.49 6.72 3.51
CA SER A 4 -3.39 7.32 4.51
C SER A 4 -2.55 7.94 5.63
N GLU A 5 -3.07 9.00 6.25
CA GLU A 5 -2.42 9.74 7.33
C GLU A 5 -2.95 9.30 8.70
N PHE A 6 -2.07 9.25 9.70
CA PHE A 6 -2.38 8.83 11.06
C PHE A 6 -1.65 9.72 12.08
N ASP A 7 -2.32 10.06 13.17
CA ASP A 7 -1.72 10.82 14.28
C ASP A 7 -0.75 9.98 15.13
N LEU A 8 -0.96 8.66 15.15
CA LEU A 8 -0.14 7.68 15.85
C LEU A 8 0.35 6.63 14.87
N GLN A 9 1.51 6.02 15.17
CA GLN A 9 2.06 4.96 14.34
C GLN A 9 1.04 3.82 14.22
N PRO A 10 0.57 3.49 12.99
CA PRO A 10 -0.38 2.41 12.80
C PRO A 10 0.31 1.06 12.98
N SER A 11 -0.37 0.11 13.65
CA SER A 11 0.06 -1.30 13.71
C SER A 11 -0.06 -1.97 12.34
N LEU A 12 0.76 -3.00 12.08
CA LEU A 12 0.68 -3.80 10.84
C LEU A 12 -0.74 -4.33 10.60
N ILE A 13 -1.39 -4.79 11.66
CA ILE A 13 -2.75 -5.34 11.65
C ILE A 13 -3.62 -4.56 12.64
N ALA A 14 -4.82 -4.17 12.21
CA ALA A 14 -5.85 -3.62 13.08
C ALA A 14 -7.21 -4.24 12.76
N HIS A 15 -7.94 -4.67 13.79
CA HIS A 15 -9.28 -5.23 13.64
C HIS A 15 -10.33 -4.10 13.63
N GLU A 16 -11.11 -4.02 12.56
CA GLU A 16 -12.20 -3.07 12.35
C GLU A 16 -13.53 -3.82 12.22
N GLY A 17 -14.04 -4.32 13.35
CA GLY A 17 -15.27 -5.13 13.36
C GLY A 17 -15.07 -6.46 12.62
N THR A 18 -15.73 -6.64 11.47
CA THR A 18 -15.62 -7.85 10.63
C THR A 18 -14.43 -7.79 9.66
N GLN A 19 -13.82 -6.62 9.51
CA GLN A 19 -12.70 -6.39 8.60
C GLN A 19 -11.38 -6.35 9.35
N VAL A 20 -10.32 -6.77 8.66
CA VAL A 20 -8.95 -6.55 9.08
C VAL A 20 -8.32 -5.51 8.18
N ARG A 21 -7.80 -4.45 8.80
CA ARG A 21 -7.02 -3.42 8.14
C ARG A 21 -5.54 -3.77 8.24
N ILE A 22 -4.87 -3.80 7.09
CA ILE A 22 -3.43 -4.02 6.98
C ILE A 22 -2.78 -2.69 6.62
N ASN A 23 -1.84 -2.24 7.45
CA ASN A 23 -1.05 -1.04 7.22
C ASN A 23 0.39 -1.43 6.89
N PHE A 24 0.94 -0.94 5.79
CA PHE A 24 2.30 -1.26 5.35
C PHE A 24 2.99 -0.04 4.75
N ASP A 25 4.33 -0.12 4.62
CA ASP A 25 5.16 1.00 4.14
C ASP A 25 4.98 2.25 5.01
N VAL A 26 4.97 2.04 6.32
CA VAL A 26 4.70 3.05 7.35
C VAL A 26 5.89 4.00 7.48
N GLU A 27 5.66 5.30 7.34
CA GLU A 27 6.69 6.34 7.38
C GLU A 27 6.25 7.50 8.29
N GLU A 28 7.18 8.08 9.05
CA GLU A 28 6.96 9.33 9.79
C GLU A 28 7.24 10.52 8.85
N VAL A 29 6.29 11.44 8.73
CA VAL A 29 6.44 12.65 7.92
C VAL A 29 6.07 13.90 8.72
N GLU A 30 6.76 15.01 8.47
CA GLU A 30 6.43 16.31 9.03
C GLU A 30 5.56 17.07 8.03
N LYS A 31 4.36 17.48 8.44
CA LYS A 31 3.44 18.30 7.61
C LYS A 31 3.12 19.62 8.26
N GLU A 32 2.96 20.62 7.41
CA GLU A 32 2.51 21.95 7.78
C GLU A 32 0.99 22.04 7.62
N TYR A 33 0.31 22.41 8.70
CA TYR A 33 -1.12 22.66 8.72
C TYR A 33 -1.39 24.14 8.96
N PRO A 34 -2.44 24.72 8.36
CA PRO A 34 -2.85 26.07 8.70
C PRO A 34 -3.30 26.12 10.16
N SER A 35 -2.73 27.03 10.94
CA SER A 35 -3.21 27.34 12.28
C SER A 35 -4.64 27.88 12.19
N MET A 36 -5.49 27.57 13.18
CA MET A 36 -6.82 28.18 13.30
C MET A 36 -6.65 29.69 13.55
N GLY A 37 -6.63 30.48 12.47
CA GLY A 37 -6.31 31.92 12.54
C GLY A 37 -5.68 32.50 11.29
N GLY A 38 -5.20 31.67 10.36
CA GLY A 38 -4.99 32.07 8.96
C GLY A 38 -3.65 32.69 8.58
N GLU A 39 -2.71 32.90 9.50
CA GLU A 39 -1.40 33.48 9.15
C GLU A 39 -0.18 32.62 9.51
N GLU A 40 -0.31 31.66 10.43
CA GLU A 40 0.80 30.80 10.86
C GLU A 40 0.56 29.33 10.46
N THR A 41 1.62 28.63 10.03
CA THR A 41 1.58 27.17 9.85
C THR A 41 2.12 26.48 11.09
N ILE A 42 1.45 25.42 11.53
CA ILE A 42 1.93 24.53 12.57
C ILE A 42 2.51 23.26 11.94
N LYS A 43 3.75 22.94 12.29
CA LYS A 43 4.39 21.68 11.91
C LYS A 43 3.93 20.58 12.84
N ARG A 44 3.42 19.48 12.28
CA ARG A 44 3.04 18.29 13.02
C ARG A 44 3.68 17.06 12.39
N LYS A 45 4.23 16.21 13.25
CA LYS A 45 4.64 14.85 12.87
C LYS A 45 3.40 13.99 12.77
N ILE A 46 3.23 13.35 11.62
CA ILE A 46 2.18 12.37 11.35
C ILE A 46 2.82 11.11 10.76
N TRP A 47 2.04 10.04 10.68
CA TRP A 47 2.44 8.79 10.05
C TRP A 47 1.67 8.59 8.76
N GLU A 48 2.35 8.16 7.71
CA GLU A 48 1.75 7.78 6.44
C GLU A 48 1.92 6.29 6.18
N ALA A 49 0.86 5.59 5.76
CA ALA A 49 0.93 4.16 5.42
C ALA A 49 -0.02 3.81 4.28
N TYR A 50 0.32 2.79 3.49
CA TYR A 50 -0.65 2.16 2.60
C TYR A 50 -1.62 1.29 3.41
N VAL A 51 -2.90 1.30 3.01
CA VAL A 51 -3.98 0.67 3.75
C VAL A 51 -4.83 -0.21 2.83
N VAL A 52 -4.93 -1.49 3.15
CA VAL A 52 -5.91 -2.40 2.54
C VAL A 52 -6.83 -2.99 3.61
N ARG A 53 -8.09 -3.20 3.26
CA ARG A 53 -9.11 -3.78 4.14
C ARG A 53 -9.64 -5.06 3.54
N LEU A 54 -9.72 -6.11 4.35
CA LEU A 54 -10.10 -7.44 3.94
C LEU A 54 -11.08 -8.04 4.95
N ASP A 55 -12.13 -8.70 4.46
CA ASP A 55 -12.98 -9.54 5.30
C ASP A 55 -12.29 -10.86 5.62
N ALA A 56 -12.47 -11.34 6.86
CA ALA A 56 -12.01 -12.66 7.25
C ALA A 56 -12.67 -13.78 6.40
N PRO A 57 -12.00 -14.93 6.17
CA PRO A 57 -10.67 -15.29 6.65
C PRO A 57 -9.55 -14.63 5.83
N LEU A 58 -8.51 -14.18 6.54
CA LEU A 58 -7.26 -13.75 5.91
C LEU A 58 -6.51 -14.95 5.38
N THR A 59 -6.11 -14.88 4.12
CA THR A 59 -5.17 -15.83 3.52
C THR A 59 -4.09 -15.03 2.82
N ARG A 60 -2.88 -15.60 2.76
CA ARG A 60 -1.76 -15.01 2.04
C ARG A 60 -2.16 -14.55 0.63
N SER A 61 -2.88 -15.40 -0.10
CA SER A 61 -3.31 -15.09 -1.48
C SER A 61 -4.24 -13.89 -1.54
N ARG A 62 -5.22 -13.78 -0.62
CA ARG A 62 -6.16 -12.65 -0.57
C ARG A 62 -5.45 -11.34 -0.21
N ILE A 63 -4.44 -11.40 0.66
CA ILE A 63 -3.65 -10.21 1.03
C ILE A 63 -2.83 -9.73 -0.16
N VAL A 64 -2.11 -10.65 -0.82
CA VAL A 64 -1.34 -10.30 -2.03
C VAL A 64 -2.24 -9.70 -3.10
N ASP A 65 -3.37 -10.35 -3.39
CA ASP A 65 -4.31 -9.90 -4.41
C ASP A 65 -4.87 -8.50 -4.11
N ALA A 66 -5.24 -8.23 -2.87
CA ALA A 66 -5.74 -6.92 -2.46
C ALA A 66 -4.68 -5.82 -2.55
N ILE A 67 -3.43 -6.09 -2.15
CA ILE A 67 -2.34 -5.10 -2.23
C ILE A 67 -1.97 -4.84 -3.69
N VAL A 68 -1.86 -5.89 -4.51
CA VAL A 68 -1.55 -5.76 -5.94
C VAL A 68 -2.64 -4.93 -6.62
N THR A 69 -3.91 -5.30 -6.46
CA THR A 69 -5.04 -4.64 -7.13
C THR A 69 -5.23 -3.20 -6.65
N ALA A 70 -4.88 -2.88 -5.39
CA ALA A 70 -4.92 -1.51 -4.88
C ALA A 70 -3.85 -0.60 -5.50
N GLY A 71 -2.68 -1.16 -5.86
CA GLY A 71 -1.60 -0.44 -6.55
C GLY A 71 -1.82 -0.36 -8.05
N TYR A 72 -2.18 -1.49 -8.65
CA TYR A 72 -2.40 -1.70 -10.07
C TYR A 72 -3.74 -2.39 -10.28
N PRO A 73 -4.81 -1.65 -10.58
CA PRO A 73 -6.09 -2.22 -10.99
C PRO A 73 -5.94 -3.15 -12.20
N ASN A 74 -6.90 -4.07 -12.41
CA ASN A 74 -6.79 -5.14 -13.42
C ASN A 74 -6.58 -4.61 -14.86
N ASP A 75 -7.25 -3.52 -15.22
CA ASP A 75 -7.09 -2.85 -16.51
C ASP A 75 -5.70 -2.25 -16.68
N VAL A 76 -5.17 -1.61 -15.65
CA VAL A 76 -3.80 -1.06 -15.63
C VAL A 76 -2.77 -2.19 -15.73
N MET A 77 -2.93 -3.28 -14.97
CA MET A 77 -2.04 -4.43 -15.07
C MET A 77 -2.01 -5.03 -16.47
N GLN A 78 -3.18 -5.18 -17.10
CA GLN A 78 -3.26 -5.69 -18.47
C GLN A 78 -2.59 -4.73 -19.46
N ALA A 79 -2.79 -3.42 -19.30
CA ALA A 79 -2.15 -2.42 -20.16
C ALA A 79 -0.62 -2.48 -20.05
N VAL A 80 -0.06 -2.48 -18.84
CA VAL A 80 1.39 -2.57 -18.61
C VAL A 80 1.97 -3.85 -19.23
N GLN A 81 1.32 -5.00 -19.02
CA GLN A 81 1.76 -6.26 -19.60
C GLN A 81 1.71 -6.24 -21.13
N ASN A 82 0.62 -5.71 -21.72
CA ASN A 82 0.46 -5.65 -23.16
C ASN A 82 1.45 -4.68 -23.82
N ASN A 83 1.72 -3.54 -23.19
CA ASN A 83 2.71 -2.56 -23.67
C ASN A 83 4.11 -3.18 -23.71
N TYR A 84 4.52 -3.86 -22.63
CA TYR A 84 5.80 -4.55 -22.56
C TYR A 84 5.90 -5.69 -23.58
N LEU A 85 4.83 -6.47 -23.77
CA LEU A 85 4.81 -7.56 -24.76
C LEU A 85 4.85 -7.03 -26.20
N ALA A 86 4.24 -5.88 -26.47
CA ALA A 86 4.23 -5.27 -27.79
C ALA A 86 5.62 -4.71 -28.16
N ASN A 87 6.28 -4.03 -27.22
CA ASN A 87 7.59 -3.41 -27.43
C ASN A 87 8.50 -3.58 -26.20
N PRO A 88 9.16 -4.74 -26.01
CA PRO A 88 9.95 -5.03 -24.82
C PRO A 88 11.26 -4.23 -24.70
N GLU A 89 11.71 -3.63 -25.81
CA GLU A 89 12.90 -2.76 -25.87
C GLU A 89 12.56 -1.28 -25.60
N ASP A 90 11.28 -0.96 -25.44
CA ASP A 90 10.84 0.37 -25.04
C ASP A 90 11.12 0.57 -23.55
N GLU A 91 11.96 1.57 -23.23
CA GLU A 91 12.44 1.79 -21.87
C GLU A 91 11.30 2.20 -20.91
N ASP A 92 10.28 2.91 -21.40
CA ASP A 92 9.12 3.29 -20.59
C ASP A 92 8.26 2.06 -20.27
N ALA A 93 7.95 1.22 -21.26
CA ALA A 93 7.21 -0.03 -21.05
C ALA A 93 7.95 -1.00 -20.12
N LYS A 94 9.28 -1.04 -20.22
CA LYS A 94 10.13 -1.83 -19.32
C LYS A 94 10.11 -1.30 -17.89
N ALA A 95 10.25 0.02 -17.72
CA ALA A 95 10.19 0.64 -16.40
C ALA A 95 8.83 0.42 -15.72
N GLU A 96 7.71 0.60 -16.44
CA GLU A 96 6.36 0.33 -15.91
C GLU A 96 6.19 -1.15 -15.50
N MET A 97 6.72 -2.08 -16.29
CA MET A 97 6.67 -3.51 -15.97
C MET A 97 7.51 -3.84 -14.74
N ASP A 98 8.72 -3.29 -14.64
CA ASP A 98 9.61 -3.47 -13.49
C ASP A 98 9.00 -2.91 -12.21
N ASP A 99 8.38 -1.73 -12.27
CA ASP A 99 7.66 -1.11 -11.14
C ASP A 99 6.46 -1.96 -10.69
N MET A 100 5.69 -2.51 -11.64
CA MET A 100 4.58 -3.41 -11.33
C MET A 100 5.07 -4.72 -10.69
N GLN A 101 6.16 -5.30 -11.19
CA GLN A 101 6.74 -6.50 -10.59
C GLN A 101 7.32 -6.22 -9.20
N ALA A 102 8.00 -5.09 -9.01
CA ALA A 102 8.52 -4.66 -7.71
C ALA A 102 7.37 -4.49 -6.69
N TRP A 103 6.26 -3.87 -7.10
CA TRP A 103 5.05 -3.77 -6.27
C TRP A 103 4.50 -5.14 -5.89
N ARG A 104 4.47 -6.08 -6.84
CA ARG A 104 4.03 -7.46 -6.57
C ARG A 104 4.97 -8.21 -5.62
N VAL A 105 6.28 -7.95 -5.64
CA VAL A 105 7.21 -8.49 -4.64
C VAL A 105 6.92 -7.89 -3.26
N LYS A 106 6.75 -6.56 -3.17
CA LYS A 106 6.38 -5.88 -1.91
C LYS A 106 5.09 -6.46 -1.33
N ALA A 107 4.06 -6.66 -2.16
CA ALA A 107 2.79 -7.26 -1.75
C ALA A 107 2.96 -8.65 -1.11
N LYS A 108 3.85 -9.48 -1.66
CA LYS A 108 4.15 -10.82 -1.11
C LYS A 108 4.85 -10.74 0.23
N LEU A 109 5.83 -9.86 0.37
CA LEU A 109 6.56 -9.66 1.64
C LEU A 109 5.60 -9.21 2.74
N VAL A 110 4.76 -8.21 2.47
CA VAL A 110 3.74 -7.75 3.43
C VAL A 110 2.77 -8.88 3.78
N ALA A 111 2.33 -9.69 2.82
CA ALA A 111 1.48 -10.83 3.10
C ALA A 111 2.16 -11.86 4.00
N ASP A 112 3.46 -12.13 3.79
CA ASP A 112 4.24 -13.05 4.63
C ASP A 112 4.40 -12.51 6.07
N GLU A 113 4.65 -11.21 6.22
CA GLU A 113 4.68 -10.54 7.53
C GLU A 113 3.35 -10.63 8.27
N VAL A 114 2.24 -10.33 7.57
CA VAL A 114 0.89 -10.42 8.15
C VAL A 114 0.56 -11.85 8.57
N MET A 115 0.82 -12.84 7.72
CA MET A 115 0.56 -14.24 8.06
C MET A 115 1.42 -14.70 9.25
N SER A 116 2.65 -14.20 9.37
CA SER A 116 3.51 -14.49 10.52
C SER A 116 2.98 -13.87 11.81
N ALA A 117 2.51 -12.62 11.74
CA ALA A 117 1.93 -11.92 12.88
C ALA A 117 0.64 -12.60 13.39
N VAL A 118 -0.27 -12.98 12.49
CA VAL A 118 -1.51 -13.69 12.85
C VAL A 118 -1.24 -15.08 13.42
N SER A 119 -0.15 -15.73 13.00
CA SER A 119 0.21 -17.07 13.51
C SER A 119 0.96 -17.04 14.85
N ALA A 120 1.40 -15.86 15.29
CA ALA A 120 2.13 -15.66 16.55
C ALA A 120 1.21 -15.24 17.72
N GLU A 121 -0.06 -14.92 17.44
CA GLU A 121 -1.13 -14.69 18.42
C GLU A 121 -1.76 -16.01 18.89
#